data_AF-A0A2G8TG35-F1
#
_entry.id   AF-A0A2G8TG35-F1
#
_cell.length_a   1.000
_cell.length_b   1.000
_cell.length_c   1.000
_cell.angle_alpha   90.00
_cell.angle_beta   90.00
_cell.angle_gamma   90.00
#
_symmetry.space_group_name_H-M   'P 1'
#
loop_
_entity.id
_entity.type
_entity.pdbx_description
1 polymer ?
#
loop_
_entity_poly.entity_id
_entity_poly.type
_entity_poly.pdbx_seq_one_letter_code
_entity_poly.pdbx_strand_id
1 'polypeptide(L)'
;MNLAQIGEEIQSKRVHAGLLQEHVARFAGLSRVTINQLENGTLKDLGYTKLKAVMEVLGLDMETVQPSGLTSALAVAARSISTSYRDVITADMLSTMLRSGVAPEQFQPHLMALLDETPLPVVVKAVAEAATPEVPTKKIMKHLSLWAKEWKVCRTVW
;
A
#
# COMPACT_ATOMS: atom_id res chain seq x y z
N MET A 1 -6.08 7.22 -2.55
CA MET A 1 -6.88 8.42 -2.28
C MET A 1 -6.15 9.25 -1.25
N ASN A 2 -5.81 10.51 -1.56
CA ASN A 2 -5.20 11.43 -0.61
C ASN A 2 -6.27 12.37 -0.01
N LEU A 3 -5.95 13.09 1.07
CA LEU A 3 -6.93 13.94 1.77
C LEU A 3 -7.53 15.05 0.88
N ALA A 4 -6.76 15.55 -0.09
CA ALA A 4 -7.25 16.56 -1.05
C ALA A 4 -8.35 16.02 -1.97
N GLN A 5 -8.18 14.80 -2.51
CA GLN A 5 -9.21 14.12 -3.30
C GLN A 5 -10.49 13.87 -2.50
N ILE A 6 -10.33 13.52 -1.22
CA ILE A 6 -11.48 13.33 -0.32
C ILE A 6 -12.21 14.67 -0.09
N GLY A 7 -11.46 15.76 0.07
CA GLY A 7 -12.02 17.10 0.22
C GLY A 7 -12.85 17.56 -0.97
N GLU A 8 -12.40 17.26 -2.19
CA GLU A 8 -13.12 17.55 -3.43
C GLU A 8 -14.45 16.77 -3.51
N GLU A 9 -14.44 15.48 -3.18
CA GLU A 9 -15.66 14.66 -3.14
C GLU A 9 -16.65 15.16 -2.08
N ILE A 10 -16.14 15.53 -0.89
CA ILE A 10 -16.94 16.13 0.19
C ILE A 10 -17.57 17.45 -0.28
N GLN A 11 -16.82 18.30 -0.96
CA GLN A 11 -17.33 19.56 -1.51
C GLN A 11 -18.46 19.31 -2.51
N SER A 12 -18.24 18.39 -3.45
CA SER A 12 -19.22 18.00 -4.47
C SER A 12 -20.53 17.52 -3.82
N LYS A 13 -20.44 16.56 -2.89
CA LYS A 13 -21.60 16.01 -2.17
C LYS A 13 -22.33 17.06 -1.35
N ARG A 14 -21.59 17.92 -0.64
CA ARG A 14 -22.17 19.03 0.15
C ARG A 14 -22.97 19.99 -0.73
N VAL A 15 -22.39 20.42 -1.85
CA VAL A 15 -23.04 21.34 -2.79
C VAL A 15 -24.29 20.71 -3.41
N HIS A 16 -24.21 19.44 -3.80
CA HIS A 16 -25.36 18.69 -4.33
C HIS A 16 -26.50 18.57 -3.31
N ALA A 17 -26.17 18.43 -2.02
CA ALA A 17 -27.13 18.41 -0.92
C ALA A 17 -27.67 19.80 -0.52
N GLY A 18 -27.20 20.88 -1.16
CA GLY A 18 -27.63 22.25 -0.83
C GLY A 18 -27.14 22.77 0.53
N LEU A 19 -26.09 22.15 1.10
CA LEU A 19 -25.58 22.50 2.41
C LEU A 19 -24.48 23.57 2.34
N LEU A 20 -24.45 24.49 3.29
CA LEU A 20 -23.32 25.40 3.52
C LEU A 20 -22.21 24.66 4.28
N GLN A 21 -20.96 25.12 4.15
CA GLN A 21 -19.83 24.60 4.93
C GLN A 21 -20.10 24.64 6.44
N GLU A 22 -20.83 25.66 6.90
CA GLU A 22 -21.21 25.80 8.30
C GLU A 22 -22.19 24.71 8.78
N HIS A 23 -23.10 24.23 7.91
CA HIS A 23 -24.02 23.14 8.26
C HIS A 23 -23.23 21.86 8.53
N VAL A 24 -22.34 21.49 7.60
CA VAL A 24 -21.49 20.30 7.74
C VAL A 24 -20.58 20.42 8.95
N ALA A 25 -19.96 21.58 9.16
CA ALA A 25 -19.13 21.84 10.33
C ALA A 25 -19.90 21.61 11.64
N ARG A 26 -21.12 22.17 11.74
CA ARG A 26 -21.98 22.05 12.92
C ARG A 26 -22.39 20.60 13.18
N PHE A 27 -22.78 19.86 12.14
CA PHE A 27 -23.21 18.47 12.28
C PHE A 27 -22.06 17.52 12.60
N ALA A 28 -20.86 17.78 12.07
CA ALA A 28 -19.66 16.97 12.32
C ALA A 28 -18.88 17.40 13.59
N GLY A 29 -19.32 18.43 14.31
CA GLY A 29 -18.61 18.95 15.48
C GLY A 29 -17.25 19.59 15.16
N LEU A 30 -17.12 20.19 13.98
CA LEU A 30 -15.89 20.83 13.47
C LEU A 30 -16.06 22.34 13.29
N SER A 31 -14.93 23.03 13.09
CA SER A 31 -14.96 24.45 12.71
C SER A 31 -15.26 24.60 11.21
N ARG A 32 -15.93 25.69 10.83
CA ARG A 32 -16.11 26.06 9.41
C ARG A 32 -14.77 26.16 8.67
N VAL A 33 -13.72 26.66 9.36
CA VAL A 33 -12.37 26.78 8.80
C VAL A 33 -11.80 25.41 8.44
N THR A 34 -12.02 24.39 9.27
CA THR A 34 -11.59 23.02 9.00
C THR A 34 -12.26 22.46 7.75
N ILE A 35 -13.59 22.64 7.60
CA ILE A 35 -14.31 22.21 6.38
C ILE A 35 -13.80 22.96 5.16
N ASN A 36 -13.57 24.27 5.27
CA ASN A 36 -13.04 25.07 4.17
C ASN A 36 -11.64 24.60 3.73
N GLN A 37 -10.74 24.34 4.69
CA GLN A 37 -9.39 23.86 4.38
C GLN A 37 -9.40 22.45 3.80
N LEU A 38 -10.30 21.58 4.27
CA LEU A 38 -10.50 20.24 3.74
C LEU A 38 -10.96 20.30 2.27
N GLU A 39 -12.03 21.04 1.99
CA GLU A 39 -12.57 21.18 0.63
C GLU A 39 -11.58 21.84 -0.35
N ASN A 40 -10.70 22.73 0.13
CA ASN A 40 -9.68 23.38 -0.68
C ASN A 40 -8.34 22.61 -0.73
N GLY A 41 -8.24 21.42 -0.12
CA GLY A 41 -7.00 20.62 -0.10
C GLY A 41 -5.82 21.26 0.64
N THR A 42 -6.07 22.28 1.48
CA THR A 42 -5.03 22.98 2.26
C THR A 42 -4.86 22.41 3.67
N LEU A 43 -5.77 21.53 4.08
CA LEU A 43 -5.70 20.85 5.37
C LEU A 43 -4.58 19.80 5.34
N LYS A 44 -3.60 19.93 6.24
CA LYS A 44 -2.46 19.01 6.31
C LYS A 44 -2.83 17.63 6.82
N ASP A 45 -3.72 17.58 7.82
CA ASP A 45 -4.15 16.35 8.46
C ASP A 45 -5.56 16.50 9.05
N LEU A 46 -6.29 15.39 9.08
CA LEU A 46 -7.57 15.25 9.76
C LEU A 46 -7.68 13.83 10.30
N GLY A 47 -7.69 13.69 11.63
CA GLY A 47 -7.83 12.38 12.26
C GLY A 47 -9.08 11.63 11.80
N TYR A 48 -8.95 10.31 11.64
CA TYR A 48 -9.98 9.43 11.07
C TYR A 48 -11.39 9.67 11.64
N THR A 49 -11.54 9.80 12.97
CA THR A 49 -12.85 10.04 13.60
C THR A 49 -13.53 11.31 13.11
N LYS A 50 -12.75 12.39 12.92
CA LYS A 50 -13.27 13.68 12.44
C LYS A 50 -13.64 13.60 10.97
N LEU A 51 -12.80 12.94 10.16
CA LEU A 51 -13.09 12.71 8.76
C LEU A 51 -14.35 11.86 8.59
N LYS A 52 -14.47 10.77 9.36
CA LYS A 52 -15.64 9.89 9.37
C LYS A 52 -16.91 10.63 9.75
N ALA A 53 -16.87 11.50 10.77
CA ALA A 53 -18.02 12.32 11.14
C ALA A 53 -18.50 13.23 9.99
N VAL A 54 -17.57 13.84 9.23
CA VAL A 54 -17.93 14.63 8.03
C VAL A 54 -18.56 13.76 6.95
N MET A 55 -17.98 12.58 6.71
CA MET A 55 -18.48 11.65 5.70
C MET A 55 -19.87 11.10 6.05
N GLU A 56 -20.12 10.74 7.31
CA GLU A 56 -21.42 10.27 7.81
C GLU A 56 -22.52 11.32 7.62
N VAL A 57 -22.22 12.61 7.90
CA VAL A 57 -23.16 13.72 7.67
C VAL A 57 -23.59 13.82 6.21
N LEU A 58 -22.72 13.45 5.28
CA LEU A 58 -22.94 13.53 3.83
C LEU A 58 -23.38 12.19 3.21
N GLY A 59 -23.53 11.14 4.02
CA GLY A 59 -23.85 9.79 3.56
C GLY A 59 -22.77 9.21 2.63
N LEU A 60 -21.50 9.52 2.92
CA LEU A 60 -20.33 9.00 2.21
C LEU A 60 -19.68 7.88 3.03
N ASP A 61 -19.21 6.85 2.37
CA ASP A 61 -18.44 5.75 2.97
C ASP A 61 -17.02 5.69 2.37
N MET A 62 -16.06 5.22 3.17
CA MET A 62 -14.72 4.92 2.66
C MET A 62 -14.71 3.50 2.08
N GLU A 63 -14.80 3.40 0.76
CA GLU A 63 -14.54 2.13 0.09
C GLU A 63 -13.03 1.88 -0.02
N THR A 64 -12.60 0.69 0.38
CA THR A 64 -11.24 0.22 0.07
C THR A 64 -11.19 -0.18 -1.38
N VAL A 65 -10.79 0.75 -2.26
CA VAL A 65 -10.56 0.43 -3.67
C VAL A 65 -9.22 -0.30 -3.79
N GLN A 66 -9.27 -1.58 -4.18
CA GLN A 66 -8.07 -2.24 -4.69
C GLN A 66 -7.72 -1.58 -6.03
N PRO A 67 -6.51 -1.02 -6.20
CA PRO A 67 -6.14 -0.39 -7.47
C PRO A 67 -6.29 -1.42 -8.59
N SER A 68 -7.22 -1.17 -9.51
CA SER A 68 -7.46 -2.01 -10.68
C SER A 68 -6.32 -1.79 -11.67
N GLY A 69 -5.27 -2.60 -11.55
CA GLY A 69 -4.16 -2.63 -12.48
C GLY A 69 -3.59 -4.04 -12.55
N LEU A 70 -3.48 -4.59 -13.76
CA LEU A 70 -3.00 -5.93 -14.09
C LEU A 70 -1.49 -6.14 -13.84
N THR A 71 -0.81 -5.17 -13.21
CA THR A 71 0.63 -5.25 -13.04
C THR A 71 0.95 -6.21 -11.89
N SER A 72 1.37 -7.42 -12.26
CA SER A 72 1.91 -8.43 -11.34
C SER A 72 2.96 -7.79 -10.43
N ALA A 73 2.74 -7.84 -9.12
CA ALA A 73 3.68 -7.37 -8.13
C ALA A 73 4.95 -8.22 -8.12
N LEU A 74 4.82 -9.52 -8.43
CA LEU A 74 5.96 -10.39 -8.70
C LEU A 74 6.79 -9.89 -9.90
N ALA A 75 6.16 -9.49 -11.00
CA ALA A 75 6.87 -8.94 -12.15
C ALA A 75 7.57 -7.61 -11.83
N VAL A 76 6.92 -6.75 -11.03
CA VAL A 76 7.52 -5.48 -10.57
C VAL A 76 8.75 -5.75 -9.69
N ALA A 77 8.62 -6.66 -8.71
CA ALA A 77 9.71 -7.04 -7.82
C ALA A 77 10.88 -7.71 -8.57
N ALA A 78 10.58 -8.66 -9.45
CA ALA A 78 11.59 -9.36 -10.24
C ALA A 78 12.38 -8.39 -11.15
N ARG A 79 11.68 -7.42 -11.75
CA ARG A 79 12.32 -6.37 -12.55
C ARG A 79 13.20 -5.44 -11.70
N SER A 80 12.77 -5.05 -10.50
CA SER A 80 13.55 -4.13 -9.66
C SER A 80 14.86 -4.73 -9.17
N ILE A 81 14.89 -6.04 -8.90
CA ILE A 81 16.08 -6.73 -8.39
C ILE A 81 17.02 -7.22 -9.51
N SER A 82 16.62 -7.12 -10.78
CA SER A 82 17.40 -7.58 -11.94
C SER A 82 18.10 -6.43 -12.69
N THR A 83 18.20 -5.24 -12.10
CA THR A 83 18.72 -4.03 -12.77
C THR A 83 20.25 -3.97 -12.84
N SER A 84 20.95 -4.62 -11.91
CA SER A 84 22.42 -4.53 -11.77
C SER A 84 23.17 -5.84 -11.98
N TYR A 85 22.44 -6.94 -12.22
CA TYR A 85 23.01 -8.27 -12.30
C TYR A 85 22.91 -8.85 -13.71
N ARG A 86 23.84 -9.75 -14.05
CA ARG A 86 23.93 -10.36 -15.38
C ARG A 86 22.79 -11.34 -15.65
N ASP A 87 22.34 -12.04 -14.63
CA ASP A 87 21.24 -12.99 -14.71
C ASP A 87 19.92 -12.26 -14.41
N VAL A 88 18.88 -12.54 -15.18
CA VAL A 88 17.57 -11.90 -15.01
C VAL A 88 16.66 -12.84 -14.23
N ILE A 89 16.05 -12.34 -13.15
CA ILE A 89 15.00 -13.06 -12.44
C ILE A 89 13.66 -12.75 -13.10
N THR A 90 12.94 -13.80 -13.50
CA THR A 90 11.54 -13.69 -13.96
C THR A 90 10.56 -13.75 -12.80
N ALA A 91 9.32 -13.31 -13.03
CA ALA A 91 8.26 -13.39 -12.02
C ALA A 91 8.05 -14.82 -11.50
N ASP A 92 8.05 -15.82 -12.39
CA ASP A 92 7.86 -17.23 -12.03
C ASP A 92 9.03 -17.82 -11.23
N MET A 93 10.26 -17.44 -11.58
CA MET A 93 11.45 -17.83 -10.84
C MET A 93 11.42 -17.26 -9.43
N LEU A 94 11.14 -15.95 -9.30
CA LEU A 94 10.97 -15.31 -8.00
C LEU A 94 9.87 -16.02 -7.20
N SER A 95 8.70 -16.21 -7.80
CA SER A 95 7.56 -16.91 -7.19
C SER A 95 7.94 -18.30 -6.66
N THR A 96 8.75 -19.05 -7.42
CA THR A 96 9.22 -20.38 -7.04
C THR A 96 10.24 -20.34 -5.90
N MET A 97 11.17 -19.39 -5.90
CA MET A 97 12.11 -19.19 -4.78
C MET A 97 11.36 -18.80 -3.51
N LEU A 98 10.41 -17.86 -3.60
CA LEU A 98 9.58 -17.44 -2.49
C LEU A 98 8.79 -18.60 -1.87
N ARG A 99 8.16 -19.43 -2.71
CA ARG A 99 7.37 -20.59 -2.24
C ARG A 99 8.22 -21.72 -1.67
N SER A 100 9.35 -22.03 -2.31
CA SER A 100 10.20 -23.14 -1.89
C SER A 100 11.08 -22.80 -0.70
N GLY A 101 11.41 -21.52 -0.50
CA GLY A 101 12.41 -21.08 0.47
C GLY A 101 13.84 -21.41 0.05
N VAL A 102 14.04 -21.91 -1.16
CA VAL A 102 15.36 -22.21 -1.73
C VAL A 102 15.86 -21.01 -2.52
N ALA A 103 17.02 -20.50 -2.14
CA ALA A 103 17.73 -19.41 -2.80
C ALA A 103 19.02 -19.94 -3.42
N PRO A 104 19.07 -20.16 -4.75
CA PRO A 104 20.31 -20.56 -5.41
C PRO A 104 21.39 -19.48 -5.23
N GLU A 105 22.64 -19.89 -5.02
CA GLU A 105 23.76 -18.97 -4.77
C GLU A 105 23.89 -17.89 -5.84
N GLN A 106 23.64 -18.22 -7.13
CA GLN A 106 23.71 -17.24 -8.22
C GLN A 106 22.67 -16.11 -8.10
N PHE A 107 21.56 -16.33 -7.40
CA PHE A 107 20.47 -15.36 -7.23
C PHE A 107 20.45 -14.72 -5.85
N GLN A 108 21.30 -15.14 -4.92
CA GLN A 108 21.39 -14.56 -3.58
C GLN A 108 21.52 -13.02 -3.60
N PRO A 109 22.38 -12.39 -4.44
CA PRO A 109 22.49 -10.93 -4.48
C PRO A 109 21.17 -10.22 -4.86
N HIS A 110 20.36 -10.86 -5.71
CA HIS A 110 19.06 -10.32 -6.10
C HIS A 110 18.05 -10.42 -4.96
N LEU A 111 18.04 -11.54 -4.24
CA LEU A 111 17.15 -11.75 -3.10
C LEU A 111 17.54 -10.86 -1.91
N MET A 112 18.83 -10.55 -1.74
CA MET A 112 19.28 -9.52 -0.80
C MET A 112 18.76 -8.14 -1.21
N ALA A 113 18.87 -7.75 -2.49
CA ALA A 113 18.29 -6.49 -2.99
C ALA A 113 16.75 -6.45 -2.85
N LEU A 114 16.06 -7.59 -2.97
CA LEU A 114 14.63 -7.69 -2.69
C LEU A 114 14.31 -7.30 -1.24
N LEU A 115 15.12 -7.77 -0.29
CA LEU A 115 14.91 -7.55 1.14
C LEU A 115 15.31 -6.14 1.58
N ASP A 116 16.41 -5.60 1.04
CA ASP A 116 16.96 -4.31 1.45
C ASP A 116 16.39 -3.11 0.67
N GLU A 117 16.21 -3.26 -0.64
CA GLU A 117 15.99 -2.11 -1.53
C GLU A 117 14.56 -2.04 -2.07
N THR A 118 13.87 -3.18 -2.19
CA THR A 118 12.52 -3.19 -2.75
C THR A 118 11.52 -2.58 -1.74
N PRO A 119 10.63 -1.66 -2.15
CA PRO A 119 9.61 -1.09 -1.26
C PRO A 119 8.74 -2.19 -0.62
N LEU A 120 8.53 -2.15 0.70
CA LEU A 120 7.72 -3.16 1.42
C LEU A 120 6.34 -3.40 0.80
N PRO A 121 5.59 -2.38 0.35
CA PRO A 121 4.30 -2.62 -0.28
C PRO A 121 4.40 -3.51 -1.52
N VAL A 122 5.50 -3.43 -2.28
CA VAL A 122 5.75 -4.31 -3.44
C VAL A 122 6.08 -5.73 -2.97
N VAL A 123 6.93 -5.88 -1.95
CA VAL A 123 7.28 -7.20 -1.39
C VAL A 123 6.04 -7.90 -0.83
N VAL A 124 5.22 -7.21 -0.04
CA VAL A 124 3.99 -7.77 0.55
C VAL A 124 3.01 -8.21 -0.54
N LYS A 125 2.84 -7.41 -1.60
CA LYS A 125 1.99 -7.77 -2.73
C LYS A 125 2.55 -8.97 -3.51
N ALA A 126 3.86 -9.02 -3.74
CA ALA A 126 4.51 -10.15 -4.41
C ALA A 126 4.40 -11.45 -3.59
N VAL A 127 4.50 -11.37 -2.27
CA VAL A 127 4.27 -12.51 -1.36
C VAL A 127 2.80 -12.96 -1.41
N ALA A 128 1.85 -12.03 -1.40
CA ALA A 128 0.42 -12.34 -1.53
C ALA A 128 0.11 -12.99 -2.88
N GLU A 129 0.72 -12.52 -3.96
CA GLU A 129 0.57 -13.07 -5.32
C GLU A 129 1.23 -14.45 -5.47
N ALA A 130 2.37 -14.69 -4.80
CA ALA A 130 3.07 -15.98 -4.86
C ALA A 130 2.41 -17.08 -4.03
N ALA A 131 1.56 -16.72 -3.06
CA ALA A 131 0.94 -17.63 -2.13
C ALA A 131 -0.06 -18.56 -2.81
N THR A 132 -0.09 -19.81 -2.37
CA THR A 132 -1.06 -20.83 -2.79
C THR A 132 -1.72 -21.45 -1.54
N PRO A 133 -2.79 -22.25 -1.69
CA PRO A 133 -3.39 -22.95 -0.55
C PRO A 133 -2.38 -23.83 0.24
N GLU A 134 -1.39 -24.40 -0.45
CA GLU A 134 -0.35 -25.26 0.12
C GLU A 134 0.79 -24.46 0.76
N VAL A 135 1.05 -23.25 0.25
CA VAL A 135 2.12 -22.36 0.71
C VAL A 135 1.53 -20.98 1.02
N PRO A 136 0.97 -20.81 2.24
CA PRO A 136 0.35 -19.54 2.62
C PRO A 136 1.40 -18.44 2.81
N THR A 137 0.96 -17.17 2.72
CA THR A 137 1.80 -15.97 2.90
C THR A 137 2.68 -16.03 4.15
N LYS A 138 2.13 -16.53 5.27
CA LYS A 138 2.88 -16.72 6.54
C LYS A 138 4.10 -17.61 6.38
N LYS A 139 4.02 -18.65 5.54
CA LYS A 139 5.16 -19.55 5.27
C LYS A 139 6.21 -18.85 4.41
N ILE A 140 5.79 -18.15 3.36
CA ILE A 140 6.70 -17.36 2.51
C ILE A 140 7.42 -16.29 3.35
N MET A 141 6.71 -15.52 4.18
CA MET A 141 7.31 -14.50 5.05
C MET A 141 8.37 -15.09 6.00
N LYS A 142 8.19 -16.32 6.49
CA LYS A 142 9.23 -17.00 7.28
C LYS A 142 10.48 -17.29 6.47
N HIS A 143 10.37 -17.62 5.18
CA HIS A 143 11.53 -17.79 4.31
C HIS A 143 12.28 -16.46 4.14
N LEU A 144 11.57 -15.35 3.92
CA LEU A 144 12.16 -14.02 3.84
C LEU A 144 12.91 -13.64 5.12
N SER A 145 12.31 -13.84 6.29
CA SER A 145 12.97 -13.58 7.59
C SER A 145 14.19 -14.47 7.82
N LEU A 146 14.15 -15.72 7.37
CA LEU A 146 15.29 -16.63 7.45
C LEU A 146 16.46 -16.13 6.60
N TRP A 147 16.21 -15.82 5.33
CA TRP A 147 17.21 -15.25 4.43
C TRP A 147 17.77 -13.92 4.91
N ALA A 148 16.90 -13.03 5.40
CA ALA A 148 17.29 -11.75 5.97
C ALA A 148 18.28 -11.92 7.12
N LYS A 149 18.00 -12.87 8.03
CA LYS A 149 18.87 -13.20 9.15
C LYS A 149 20.18 -13.84 8.69
N GLU A 150 20.10 -14.79 7.75
CA GLU A 150 21.25 -15.53 7.24
C GLU A 150 22.25 -14.61 6.52
N TRP A 151 21.74 -13.74 5.65
CA TRP A 151 22.54 -12.83 4.85
C TRP A 151 22.79 -11.47 5.50
N LYS A 152 22.29 -11.28 6.73
CA LYS A 152 22.47 -10.06 7.55
C LYS A 152 22.10 -8.80 6.76
N VAL A 153 20.92 -8.81 6.16
CA VAL A 153 20.38 -7.66 5.41
C VAL A 153 20.27 -6.43 6.32
N CYS A 154 20.43 -5.25 5.74
CA CYS A 154 20.48 -3.99 6.49
C CYS A 154 19.12 -3.57 7.06
N ARG A 155 18.03 -3.92 6.38
CA ARG A 155 16.67 -3.51 6.74
C ARG A 155 16.16 -4.26 7.98
N THR A 156 15.76 -3.52 9.02
CA THR A 156 15.42 -4.05 10.36
C THR A 156 13.99 -4.59 10.52
N VAL A 157 13.23 -4.75 9.43
CA VAL A 157 11.79 -5.09 9.48
C VAL A 157 11.50 -6.58 9.37
N TRP A 158 12.53 -7.40 9.17
CA TRP A 158 12.43 -8.83 8.84
C TRP A 158 12.53 -9.76 10.04
#